data_AF-A0AA88T6Z2-F1
#
_entry.id   AF-A0AA88T6Z2-F1
#
_cell.length_a   1.000
_cell.length_b   1.000
_cell.length_c   1.000
_cell.angle_alpha   90.00
_cell.angle_beta   90.00
_cell.angle_gamma   90.00
#
_symmetry.space_group_name_H-M   'P 1'
#
loop_
_entity.id
_entity.type
_entity.pdbx_description
1 polymer ?
#
loop_
_entity_poly.entity_id
_entity_poly.type
_entity_poly.pdbx_seq_one_letter_code
_entity_poly.pdbx_strand_id
1 'polypeptide(L)'
;MAALQSTAGRMLRLRCKTKNGSHIMQGLTHQSCVQELKSKVEELTGIPCDVQKIMVGYPPSSLDLRNGDAHLKDYPIKSGDTLIVEEEKNKPKSHDHPIVNKAPRLEASPVLARRVVPADNSCLFTSVYYVVEGGVYDPACVPEMRGLIAQIVSSDPAAYSEAVLGKTNEEYCSWIKRDDTWGGAIEVSILSKFYQCEICVVDTQTVRVDRFGEDAGYHKRVLLIYDGIHYDPLQKETPGSDAPPQTIFSTTDDVILAQALELADEARRKRQFTDVNRFALRCMVCQTGLVGQKEAREHAKETGHTNFGEV
;
A
#
# COMPACT_ATOMS: atom_id res chain seq x y z
N MET A 1 33.48 28.83 -27.14
CA MET A 1 32.60 27.85 -27.79
C MET A 1 31.84 27.11 -26.70
N ALA A 2 30.69 27.66 -26.31
CA ALA A 2 29.83 27.05 -25.31
C ALA A 2 28.93 26.03 -26.00
N ALA A 3 28.94 24.80 -25.51
CA ALA A 3 28.12 23.71 -26.02
C ALA A 3 26.63 24.05 -25.87
N LEU A 4 25.90 23.99 -26.99
CA LEU A 4 24.44 24.00 -27.04
C LEU A 4 23.93 22.75 -26.31
N GLN A 5 23.46 22.93 -25.07
CA GLN A 5 22.70 21.90 -24.38
C GLN A 5 21.32 21.79 -25.04
N SER A 6 21.16 20.72 -25.81
CA SER A 6 19.89 20.23 -26.35
C SER A 6 18.86 20.09 -25.22
N THR A 7 17.77 20.83 -25.31
CA THR A 7 16.52 20.62 -24.56
C THR A 7 15.78 19.40 -25.13
N ALA A 8 16.41 18.23 -25.12
CA ALA A 8 15.71 16.99 -25.43
C ALA A 8 14.89 16.57 -24.19
N GLY A 9 13.61 16.97 -24.15
CA GLY A 9 12.66 16.41 -23.20
C GLY A 9 12.73 14.88 -23.24
N ARG A 10 12.77 14.23 -22.08
CA ARG A 10 12.93 12.77 -21.96
C ARG A 10 11.85 12.07 -22.80
N MET A 11 12.28 11.39 -23.86
CA MET A 11 11.37 10.73 -24.82
C MET A 11 10.60 9.60 -24.14
N LEU A 12 9.30 9.54 -24.42
CA LEU A 12 8.42 8.45 -24.04
C LEU A 12 8.52 7.34 -25.09
N ARG A 13 8.78 6.11 -24.64
CA ARG A 13 8.61 4.91 -25.47
C ARG A 13 7.29 4.27 -25.08
N LEU A 14 6.27 4.41 -25.89
CA LEU A 14 4.93 3.89 -25.59
C LEU A 14 4.59 2.75 -26.56
N ARG A 15 3.67 1.89 -26.16
CA ARG A 15 3.07 0.89 -27.03
C ARG A 15 1.59 1.21 -27.20
N CYS A 16 1.13 1.34 -28.42
CA CYS A 16 -0.30 1.46 -28.73
C CYS A 16 -0.85 0.06 -29.03
N LYS A 17 -1.99 -0.31 -28.45
CA LYS A 17 -2.66 -1.59 -28.70
C LYS A 17 -4.10 -1.31 -29.10
N THR A 18 -4.51 -1.85 -30.25
CA THR A 18 -5.89 -1.79 -30.74
C THR A 18 -6.43 -3.21 -30.94
N LYS A 19 -7.69 -3.32 -31.33
CA LYS A 19 -8.29 -4.59 -31.81
C LYS A 19 -7.55 -5.20 -33.02
N ASN A 20 -6.84 -4.38 -33.81
CA ASN A 20 -6.19 -4.78 -35.06
C ASN A 20 -4.70 -5.09 -34.90
N GLY A 21 -4.11 -4.89 -33.71
CA GLY A 21 -2.70 -5.14 -33.47
C GLY A 21 -2.05 -4.16 -32.51
N SER A 22 -0.73 -4.24 -32.36
CA SER A 22 0.05 -3.37 -31.49
C SER A 22 1.16 -2.66 -32.27
N HIS A 23 1.33 -1.37 -32.00
CA HIS A 23 2.27 -0.48 -32.65
C HIS A 23 3.19 0.16 -31.60
N ILE A 24 4.48 0.29 -31.90
CA ILE A 24 5.39 1.06 -31.05
C ILE A 24 5.23 2.53 -31.39
N MET A 25 5.02 3.36 -30.38
CA MET A 25 4.86 4.80 -30.50
C MET A 25 6.12 5.50 -29.97
N GLN A 26 6.76 6.27 -30.85
CA GLN A 26 7.98 7.02 -30.58
C GLN A 26 7.79 8.50 -30.97
N GLY A 27 8.61 9.38 -30.40
CA GLY A 27 8.62 10.81 -30.75
C GLY A 27 7.82 11.71 -29.82
N LEU A 28 7.08 11.16 -28.86
CA LEU A 28 6.43 11.93 -27.80
C LEU A 28 7.37 12.13 -26.61
N THR A 29 7.19 13.23 -25.89
CA THR A 29 7.91 13.53 -24.64
C THR A 29 6.92 13.85 -23.53
N HIS A 30 7.39 13.97 -22.30
CA HIS A 30 6.57 14.49 -21.20
C HIS A 30 6.04 15.92 -21.43
N GLN A 31 6.66 16.68 -22.35
CA GLN A 31 6.22 18.02 -22.73
C GLN A 31 5.29 18.02 -23.95
N SER A 32 5.09 16.88 -24.61
CA SER A 32 4.12 16.81 -25.69
C SER A 32 2.72 17.05 -25.14
N CYS A 33 1.83 17.63 -25.94
CA CYS A 33 0.44 17.84 -25.56
C CYS A 33 -0.45 16.65 -25.90
N VAL A 34 -1.65 16.64 -25.35
CA VAL A 34 -2.67 15.62 -25.62
C VAL A 34 -3.03 15.56 -27.11
N GLN A 35 -3.09 16.70 -27.79
CA GLN A 35 -3.38 16.74 -29.22
C GLN A 35 -2.29 16.05 -30.06
N GLU A 36 -1.02 16.17 -29.67
CA GLU A 36 0.09 15.46 -30.32
C GLU A 36 -0.01 13.96 -30.08
N LEU A 37 -0.41 13.52 -28.89
CA LEU A 37 -0.67 12.09 -28.60
C LEU A 37 -1.79 11.55 -29.49
N LYS A 38 -2.94 12.24 -29.56
CA LYS A 38 -4.08 11.82 -30.39
C LYS A 38 -3.75 11.77 -31.87
N SER A 39 -3.02 12.77 -32.35
CA SER A 39 -2.54 12.80 -33.75
C SER A 39 -1.62 11.61 -34.03
N LYS A 40 -0.75 11.25 -33.08
CA LYS A 40 0.14 10.10 -33.22
C LYS A 40 -0.61 8.76 -33.17
N VAL A 41 -1.67 8.66 -32.38
CA VAL A 41 -2.56 7.51 -32.37
C VAL A 41 -3.29 7.37 -33.71
N GLU A 42 -3.81 8.47 -34.26
CA GLU A 42 -4.48 8.48 -35.57
C GLU A 42 -3.50 8.04 -36.68
N GLU A 43 -2.29 8.58 -36.69
CA GLU A 43 -1.22 8.21 -37.63
C GLU A 43 -0.90 6.69 -37.57
N LEU A 44 -0.84 6.11 -36.36
CA LEU A 44 -0.45 4.71 -36.18
C LEU A 44 -1.59 3.70 -36.37
N THR A 45 -2.83 4.12 -36.13
CA THR A 45 -3.99 3.20 -36.02
C THR A 45 -5.09 3.47 -37.03
N GLY A 46 -5.10 4.65 -37.65
CA GLY A 46 -6.17 5.13 -38.53
C GLY A 46 -7.46 5.53 -37.80
N ILE A 47 -7.48 5.53 -36.46
CA ILE A 47 -8.65 5.94 -35.66
C ILE A 47 -8.65 7.46 -35.52
N PRO A 48 -9.65 8.21 -36.03
CA PRO A 48 -9.67 9.67 -35.98
C PRO A 48 -9.64 10.24 -34.56
N CYS A 49 -8.93 11.35 -34.34
CA CYS A 49 -8.76 11.99 -33.02
C CYS A 49 -10.07 12.18 -32.22
N ASP A 50 -11.20 12.39 -32.90
CA ASP A 50 -12.48 12.72 -32.26
C ASP A 50 -13.31 11.50 -31.84
N VAL A 51 -12.87 10.29 -32.20
CA VAL A 51 -13.49 9.01 -31.81
C VAL A 51 -12.53 8.08 -31.07
N GLN A 52 -11.34 8.58 -30.69
CA GLN A 52 -10.36 7.82 -29.91
C GLN A 52 -10.75 7.77 -28.43
N LYS A 53 -10.90 6.55 -27.91
CA LYS A 53 -10.90 6.26 -26.47
C LYS A 53 -9.58 5.62 -26.09
N ILE A 54 -8.76 6.34 -25.32
CA ILE A 54 -7.42 5.91 -24.93
C ILE A 54 -7.42 5.51 -23.45
N MET A 55 -6.95 4.30 -23.18
CA MET A 55 -6.87 3.70 -21.85
C MET A 55 -5.43 3.33 -21.51
N VAL A 56 -5.05 3.42 -20.24
CA VAL A 56 -3.69 3.09 -19.75
C VAL A 56 -3.77 2.30 -18.44
N GLY A 57 -2.70 1.56 -18.12
CA GLY A 57 -2.59 0.78 -16.89
C GLY A 57 -3.27 -0.58 -16.93
N TYR A 58 -3.18 -1.32 -15.81
CA TYR A 58 -3.90 -2.56 -15.60
C TYR A 58 -4.52 -2.55 -14.19
N PRO A 59 -5.87 -2.67 -14.06
CA PRO A 59 -6.83 -2.80 -15.15
C PRO A 59 -6.90 -1.52 -16.01
N PRO A 60 -7.14 -1.64 -17.33
CA PRO A 60 -7.15 -0.50 -18.25
C PRO A 60 -8.16 0.58 -17.86
N SER A 61 -7.69 1.81 -17.62
CA SER A 61 -8.51 2.95 -17.20
C SER A 61 -8.52 4.03 -18.26
N SER A 62 -9.70 4.61 -18.57
CA SER A 62 -9.86 5.65 -19.60
C SER A 62 -9.23 6.96 -19.15
N LEU A 63 -8.46 7.59 -20.03
CA LEU A 63 -7.88 8.91 -19.79
C LEU A 63 -8.84 10.01 -20.25
N ASP A 64 -9.07 11.02 -19.41
CA ASP A 64 -9.80 12.23 -19.81
C ASP A 64 -8.88 13.16 -20.63
N LEU A 65 -8.86 12.91 -21.93
CA LEU A 65 -8.04 13.62 -22.91
C LEU A 65 -8.83 14.71 -23.64
N ARG A 66 -9.79 15.36 -22.97
CA ARG A 66 -10.62 16.41 -23.60
C ARG A 66 -9.87 17.73 -23.81
N ASN A 67 -8.94 18.07 -22.92
CA ASN A 67 -8.08 19.25 -23.08
C ASN A 67 -6.88 18.92 -23.97
N GLY A 68 -6.94 19.31 -25.25
CA GLY A 68 -5.88 19.05 -26.23
C GLY A 68 -4.53 19.70 -25.92
N ASP A 69 -4.53 20.80 -25.16
CA ASP A 69 -3.32 21.58 -24.84
C ASP A 69 -2.63 21.14 -23.54
N ALA A 70 -3.26 20.26 -22.76
CA ALA A 70 -2.65 19.69 -21.55
C ALA A 70 -1.42 18.85 -21.91
N HIS A 71 -0.40 18.82 -21.04
CA HIS A 71 0.85 18.12 -21.33
C HIS A 71 0.81 16.69 -20.81
N LEU A 72 1.50 15.76 -21.49
CA LEU A 72 1.48 14.34 -21.13
C LEU A 72 2.05 14.05 -19.73
N LYS A 73 2.90 14.93 -19.18
CA LYS A 73 3.37 14.85 -17.79
C LYS A 73 2.24 14.92 -16.75
N ASP A 74 1.12 15.55 -17.10
CA ASP A 74 -0.02 15.77 -16.21
C ASP A 74 -0.94 14.54 -16.19
N TYR A 75 -0.64 13.53 -17.01
CA TYR A 75 -1.36 12.27 -17.12
C TYR A 75 -0.50 11.11 -16.60
N PRO A 76 -1.12 10.00 -16.13
CA PRO A 76 -0.41 8.83 -15.64
C PRO A 76 0.17 7.98 -16.81
N ILE A 77 0.92 8.61 -17.70
CA ILE A 77 1.57 7.98 -18.86
C ILE A 77 3.08 7.99 -18.61
N LYS A 78 3.68 6.80 -18.56
CA LYS A 78 5.12 6.60 -18.36
C LYS A 78 5.73 5.88 -19.54
N SER A 79 7.03 6.09 -19.75
CA SER A 79 7.77 5.32 -20.75
C SER A 79 7.74 3.84 -20.40
N GLY A 80 7.37 3.00 -21.35
CA GLY A 80 7.13 1.56 -21.18
C GLY A 80 5.65 1.19 -21.18
N ASP A 81 4.75 2.16 -20.98
CA ASP A 81 3.32 1.87 -20.88
C ASP A 81 2.71 1.42 -22.20
N THR A 82 1.67 0.59 -22.08
CA THR A 82 0.79 0.24 -23.18
C THR A 82 -0.50 1.04 -23.11
N LEU A 83 -0.74 1.87 -24.11
CA LEU A 83 -2.00 2.57 -24.35
C LEU A 83 -2.93 1.66 -25.15
N ILE A 84 -4.10 1.34 -24.60
CA ILE A 84 -5.16 0.62 -25.29
C ILE A 84 -6.07 1.64 -25.95
N VAL A 85 -6.24 1.56 -27.27
CA VAL A 85 -7.04 2.50 -28.05
C VAL A 85 -8.23 1.80 -28.67
N GLU A 86 -9.41 2.31 -28.36
CA GLU A 86 -10.70 1.88 -28.89
C GLU A 86 -11.35 3.01 -29.72
N GLU A 87 -12.20 2.62 -30.66
CA GLU A 87 -12.96 3.52 -31.53
C GLU A 87 -14.39 3.65 -30.97
N GLU A 88 -14.79 4.83 -30.52
CA GLU A 88 -16.14 5.10 -30.02
C GLU A 88 -17.11 5.37 -31.17
N LYS A 89 -18.06 4.45 -31.40
CA LYS A 89 -18.94 4.45 -32.58
C LYS A 89 -20.22 5.29 -32.49
N ASN A 90 -20.39 6.18 -31.51
CA ASN A 90 -21.57 7.06 -31.47
C ASN A 90 -21.32 8.34 -30.65
N LYS A 91 -21.43 9.49 -31.30
CA LYS A 91 -21.36 10.83 -30.68
C LYS A 91 -22.79 11.37 -30.54
N PRO A 92 -23.37 11.55 -29.34
CA PRO A 92 -24.58 12.37 -29.21
C PRO A 92 -24.15 13.84 -29.29
N LYS A 93 -24.89 14.61 -30.09
CA LYS A 93 -24.70 16.05 -30.31
C LYS A 93 -24.88 16.84 -29.02
N SER A 94 -24.11 17.92 -28.93
CA SER A 94 -24.22 19.02 -27.98
C SER A 94 -25.67 19.47 -27.78
N HIS A 95 -26.15 19.40 -26.54
CA HIS A 95 -27.29 20.20 -26.09
C HIS A 95 -26.85 21.11 -24.96
N ASP A 96 -26.76 22.40 -25.29
CA ASP A 96 -26.93 23.51 -24.35
C ASP A 96 -28.24 23.33 -23.60
N HIS A 97 -28.20 23.28 -22.26
CA HIS A 97 -29.32 23.66 -21.40
C HIS A 97 -28.81 24.02 -19.98
N PRO A 98 -29.55 24.90 -19.27
CA PRO A 98 -28.97 25.93 -18.43
C PRO A 98 -28.59 25.46 -17.02
N ILE A 99 -27.71 26.25 -16.42
CA ILE A 99 -27.23 26.20 -15.03
C ILE A 99 -28.39 25.93 -14.06
N VAL A 100 -28.47 24.71 -13.54
CA VAL A 100 -29.14 24.40 -12.28
C VAL A 100 -28.17 23.60 -11.43
N ASN A 101 -27.70 24.25 -10.36
CA ASN A 101 -26.88 23.65 -9.32
C ASN A 101 -27.59 22.42 -8.72
N LYS A 102 -27.08 21.24 -9.04
CA LYS A 102 -27.07 20.05 -8.17
C LYS A 102 -26.09 19.06 -8.80
N ALA A 103 -24.89 18.97 -8.23
CA ALA A 103 -23.89 17.99 -8.60
C ALA A 103 -24.51 16.57 -8.57
N PRO A 104 -24.35 15.73 -9.61
CA PRO A 104 -24.55 14.31 -9.45
C PRO A 104 -23.44 13.82 -8.52
N ARG A 105 -23.84 13.21 -7.41
CA ARG A 105 -22.92 12.52 -6.49
C ARG A 105 -22.18 11.48 -7.33
N LEU A 106 -20.87 11.65 -7.49
CA LEU A 106 -19.99 10.61 -8.00
C LEU A 106 -20.31 9.36 -7.17
N GLU A 107 -20.78 8.28 -7.79
CA GLU A 107 -20.77 6.95 -7.17
C GLU A 107 -19.28 6.66 -6.88
N ALA A 108 -18.86 6.97 -5.65
CA ALA A 108 -17.45 6.94 -5.32
C ALA A 108 -17.03 5.48 -5.28
N SER A 109 -16.06 5.14 -6.13
CA SER A 109 -15.55 3.78 -6.26
C SER A 109 -15.02 3.30 -4.90
N PRO A 110 -15.17 2.01 -4.54
CA PRO A 110 -14.71 1.55 -3.25
C PRO A 110 -13.21 1.76 -3.07
N VAL A 111 -12.82 2.41 -1.98
CA VAL A 111 -11.43 2.83 -1.71
C VAL A 111 -10.89 2.01 -0.54
N LEU A 112 -9.65 1.54 -0.67
CA LEU A 112 -8.92 0.97 0.46
C LEU A 112 -8.56 2.10 1.43
N ALA A 113 -8.86 1.91 2.70
CA ALA A 113 -8.66 2.89 3.75
C ALA A 113 -7.97 2.26 4.96
N ARG A 114 -7.15 3.06 5.66
CA ARG A 114 -6.61 2.74 6.98
C ARG A 114 -7.70 2.98 8.01
N ARG A 115 -7.99 1.96 8.83
CA ARG A 115 -8.79 2.14 10.05
C ARG A 115 -7.85 2.23 11.23
N VAL A 116 -7.94 3.33 11.98
CA VAL A 116 -7.08 3.55 13.16
C VAL A 116 -7.58 2.70 14.35
N VAL A 117 -6.68 1.95 14.98
CA VAL A 117 -6.87 1.26 16.26
C VAL A 117 -6.10 1.98 17.37
N PRO A 118 -6.39 1.70 18.67
CA PRO A 118 -5.66 2.33 19.77
C PRO A 118 -4.16 2.10 19.67
N ALA A 119 -3.38 3.16 19.89
CA ALA A 119 -1.92 3.13 19.99
C ALA A 119 -1.47 2.56 21.35
N ASP A 120 -1.82 1.31 21.59
CA ASP A 120 -1.35 0.52 22.72
C ASP A 120 -0.33 -0.54 22.26
N ASN A 121 0.24 -1.26 23.23
CA ASN A 121 1.19 -2.34 22.99
C ASN A 121 0.56 -3.57 22.30
N SER A 122 -0.72 -3.50 21.92
CA SER A 122 -1.51 -4.61 21.37
C SER A 122 -2.11 -4.33 20.00
N CYS A 123 -1.76 -3.20 19.36
CA CYS A 123 -2.25 -2.79 18.04
C CYS A 123 -2.14 -3.89 16.97
N LEU A 124 -1.09 -4.73 16.98
CA LEU A 124 -0.97 -5.85 16.05
C LEU A 124 -2.13 -6.84 16.19
N PHE A 125 -2.42 -7.29 17.40
CA PHE A 125 -3.45 -8.31 17.67
C PHE A 125 -4.83 -7.77 17.32
N THR A 126 -5.13 -6.54 17.77
CA THR A 126 -6.37 -5.84 17.43
C THR A 126 -6.54 -5.70 15.92
N SER A 127 -5.47 -5.34 15.20
CA SER A 127 -5.50 -5.18 13.74
C SER A 127 -5.71 -6.50 13.00
N VAL A 128 -4.99 -7.55 13.39
CA VAL A 128 -5.17 -8.89 12.80
C VAL A 128 -6.57 -9.41 13.06
N TYR A 129 -7.06 -9.33 14.30
CA TYR A 129 -8.43 -9.73 14.65
C TYR A 129 -9.45 -8.99 13.79
N TYR A 130 -9.32 -7.67 13.69
CA TYR A 130 -10.22 -6.84 12.90
C TYR A 130 -10.36 -7.34 11.46
N VAL A 131 -9.25 -7.63 10.79
CA VAL A 131 -9.28 -8.02 9.37
C VAL A 131 -9.75 -9.45 9.16
N VAL A 132 -9.36 -10.40 10.02
CA VAL A 132 -9.75 -11.80 9.87
C VAL A 132 -11.20 -12.07 10.27
N GLU A 133 -11.76 -11.26 11.18
CA GLU A 133 -13.17 -11.32 11.60
C GLU A 133 -14.10 -10.44 10.74
N GLY A 134 -13.64 -9.99 9.56
CA GLY A 134 -14.51 -9.29 8.60
C GLY A 134 -14.89 -7.86 9.01
N GLY A 135 -14.00 -7.16 9.73
CA GLY A 135 -14.20 -5.78 10.14
C GLY A 135 -14.83 -5.60 11.52
N VAL A 136 -14.79 -6.64 12.36
CA VAL A 136 -15.28 -6.59 13.74
C VAL A 136 -14.19 -6.04 14.67
N TYR A 137 -14.51 -4.97 15.40
CA TYR A 137 -13.62 -4.43 16.43
C TYR A 137 -13.99 -5.00 17.81
N ASP A 138 -13.09 -5.78 18.39
CA ASP A 138 -13.23 -6.31 19.75
C ASP A 138 -11.88 -6.24 20.48
N PRO A 139 -11.69 -5.31 21.44
CA PRO A 139 -10.45 -5.22 22.21
C PRO A 139 -10.27 -6.40 23.20
N ALA A 140 -11.32 -7.15 23.51
CA ALA A 140 -11.24 -8.30 24.41
C ALA A 140 -10.55 -9.51 23.77
N CYS A 141 -10.31 -9.51 22.45
CA CYS A 141 -9.62 -10.61 21.76
C CYS A 141 -8.14 -10.73 22.14
N VAL A 142 -7.50 -9.65 22.61
CA VAL A 142 -6.04 -9.57 22.73
C VAL A 142 -5.45 -10.63 23.68
N PRO A 143 -5.96 -10.86 24.90
CA PRO A 143 -5.43 -11.89 25.79
C PRO A 143 -5.57 -13.30 25.20
N GLU A 144 -6.66 -13.56 24.48
CA GLU A 144 -6.91 -14.85 23.83
C GLU A 144 -5.92 -15.08 22.68
N MET A 145 -5.69 -14.09 21.83
CA MET A 145 -4.71 -14.18 20.74
C MET A 145 -3.29 -14.39 21.26
N ARG A 146 -2.89 -13.66 22.30
CA ARG A 146 -1.58 -13.86 22.95
C ARG A 146 -1.47 -15.25 23.59
N GLY A 147 -2.54 -15.72 24.21
CA GLY A 147 -2.64 -17.07 24.79
C GLY A 147 -2.48 -18.16 23.72
N LEU A 148 -3.17 -18.01 22.60
CA LEU A 148 -3.07 -18.89 21.43
C LEU A 148 -1.64 -18.96 20.88
N ILE A 149 -0.99 -17.81 20.72
CA ILE A 149 0.39 -17.75 20.22
C ILE A 149 1.34 -18.47 21.16
N ALA A 150 1.24 -18.23 22.47
CA ALA A 150 2.05 -18.94 23.45
C ALA A 150 1.79 -20.46 23.43
N GLN A 151 0.55 -20.89 23.22
CA GLN A 151 0.22 -22.31 23.08
C GLN A 151 0.88 -22.92 21.83
N ILE A 152 0.81 -22.23 20.69
CA ILE A 152 1.46 -22.68 19.45
C ILE A 152 2.98 -22.76 19.61
N VAL A 153 3.60 -21.71 20.17
CA VAL A 153 5.06 -21.65 20.43
C VAL A 153 5.51 -22.80 21.34
N SER A 154 4.79 -23.05 22.43
CA SER A 154 5.15 -24.12 23.38
C SER A 154 4.91 -25.53 22.81
N SER A 155 4.01 -25.70 21.84
CA SER A 155 3.73 -26.99 21.21
C SER A 155 4.81 -27.48 20.24
N ASP A 156 5.65 -26.57 19.72
CA ASP A 156 6.75 -26.93 18.82
C ASP A 156 8.06 -26.19 19.17
N PRO A 157 8.73 -26.58 20.26
CA PRO A 157 9.97 -25.93 20.69
C PRO A 157 11.13 -26.08 19.70
N ALA A 158 11.06 -27.06 18.78
CA ALA A 158 12.07 -27.25 17.75
C ALA A 158 11.94 -26.17 16.66
N ALA A 159 10.72 -25.90 16.19
CA ALA A 159 10.47 -24.80 15.25
C ALA A 159 10.63 -23.43 15.91
N TYR A 160 10.19 -23.28 17.17
CA TYR A 160 10.28 -22.04 17.93
C TYR A 160 11.41 -22.10 18.96
N SER A 161 12.62 -22.25 18.44
CA SER A 161 13.85 -22.28 19.23
C SER A 161 14.31 -20.88 19.63
N GLU A 162 15.28 -20.81 20.55
CA GLU A 162 15.87 -19.53 20.98
C GLU A 162 16.50 -18.72 19.84
N ALA A 163 17.00 -19.40 18.80
CA ALA A 163 17.52 -18.73 17.60
C ALA A 163 16.42 -17.98 16.82
N VAL A 164 15.19 -18.50 16.84
CA VAL A 164 14.03 -17.87 16.17
C VAL A 164 13.42 -16.79 17.06
N LEU A 165 13.28 -17.08 18.36
CA LEU A 165 12.56 -16.24 19.31
C LEU A 165 13.41 -15.13 19.94
N GLY A 166 14.73 -15.26 19.92
CA GLY A 166 15.67 -14.37 20.61
C GLY A 166 15.62 -14.46 22.14
N LYS A 167 14.94 -15.48 22.68
CA LYS A 167 14.75 -15.84 24.10
C LYS A 167 14.47 -17.34 24.18
N THR A 168 14.57 -17.95 25.36
CA THR A 168 14.12 -19.34 25.50
C THR A 168 12.62 -19.46 25.18
N ASN A 169 12.18 -20.65 24.74
CA ASN A 169 10.78 -20.89 24.36
C ASN A 169 9.81 -20.57 25.52
N GLU A 170 10.16 -20.97 26.75
CA GLU A 170 9.38 -20.71 27.96
C GLU A 170 9.31 -19.22 28.31
N GLU A 171 10.44 -18.51 28.24
CA GLU A 171 10.48 -17.06 28.46
C GLU A 171 9.65 -16.31 27.41
N TYR A 172 9.71 -16.74 26.14
CA TYR A 172 8.91 -16.14 25.08
C TYR A 172 7.41 -16.33 25.32
N CYS A 173 6.99 -17.55 25.69
CA CYS A 173 5.60 -17.85 26.02
C CYS A 173 5.08 -17.00 27.18
N SER A 174 5.91 -16.74 28.18
CA SER A 174 5.57 -15.86 29.30
C SER A 174 5.56 -14.38 28.88
N TRP A 175 6.51 -13.98 28.04
CA TRP A 175 6.65 -12.62 27.53
C TRP A 175 5.46 -12.20 26.66
N ILE A 176 5.09 -13.00 25.65
CA ILE A 176 4.06 -12.64 24.67
C ILE A 176 2.66 -12.49 25.29
N LYS A 177 2.42 -13.13 26.44
CA LYS A 177 1.15 -13.03 27.21
C LYS A 177 0.99 -11.70 27.95
N ARG A 178 2.06 -10.93 28.14
CA ARG A 178 1.99 -9.64 28.83
C ARG A 178 1.32 -8.59 27.94
N ASP A 179 0.52 -7.72 28.54
CA ASP A 179 -0.18 -6.63 27.87
C ASP A 179 0.73 -5.48 27.42
N ASP A 180 1.97 -5.43 27.93
CA ASP A 180 2.96 -4.40 27.66
C ASP A 180 4.00 -4.77 26.60
N THR A 181 3.81 -5.89 25.89
CA THR A 181 4.76 -6.40 24.89
C THR A 181 4.21 -6.28 23.48
N TRP A 182 5.06 -5.88 22.54
CA TRP A 182 4.67 -5.73 21.14
C TRP A 182 4.82 -7.04 20.39
N GLY A 183 3.80 -7.41 19.61
CA GLY A 183 3.96 -8.45 18.60
C GLY A 183 4.71 -7.95 17.37
N GLY A 184 5.20 -8.88 16.56
CA GLY A 184 5.86 -8.58 15.28
C GLY A 184 5.78 -9.74 14.30
N ALA A 185 6.80 -9.89 13.46
CA ALA A 185 6.81 -10.86 12.37
C ALA A 185 6.58 -12.33 12.80
N ILE A 186 7.04 -12.71 14.00
CA ILE A 186 6.82 -14.05 14.56
C ILE A 186 5.32 -14.28 14.78
N GLU A 187 4.66 -13.34 15.47
CA GLU A 187 3.22 -13.38 15.73
C GLU A 187 2.42 -13.39 14.42
N VAL A 188 2.78 -12.55 13.44
CA VAL A 188 2.09 -12.51 12.14
C VAL A 188 2.21 -13.86 11.41
N SER A 189 3.39 -14.48 11.41
CA SER A 189 3.61 -15.80 10.80
C SER A 189 2.77 -16.88 11.48
N ILE A 190 2.68 -16.87 12.81
CA ILE A 190 1.86 -17.81 13.58
C ILE A 190 0.37 -17.61 13.26
N LEU A 191 -0.10 -16.36 13.29
CA LEU A 191 -1.51 -16.03 13.05
C LEU A 191 -1.91 -16.33 11.60
N SER A 192 -1.04 -16.06 10.62
CA SER A 192 -1.28 -16.43 9.22
C SER A 192 -1.52 -17.94 9.07
N LYS A 193 -0.69 -18.77 9.72
CA LYS A 193 -0.86 -20.23 9.73
C LYS A 193 -2.14 -20.67 10.41
N PHE A 194 -2.44 -20.07 11.57
CA PHE A 194 -3.63 -20.40 12.36
C PHE A 194 -4.93 -20.10 11.60
N TYR A 195 -5.04 -18.90 11.02
CA TYR A 195 -6.21 -18.48 10.25
C TYR A 195 -6.25 -19.03 8.82
N GLN A 196 -5.20 -19.72 8.38
CA GLN A 196 -5.01 -20.17 6.99
C GLN A 196 -5.26 -19.05 5.98
N CYS A 197 -4.66 -17.89 6.26
CA CYS A 197 -4.87 -16.65 5.54
C CYS A 197 -3.53 -15.95 5.33
N GLU A 198 -3.29 -15.46 4.11
CA GLU A 198 -2.11 -14.65 3.84
C GLU A 198 -2.26 -13.28 4.52
N ILE A 199 -1.28 -12.90 5.35
CA ILE A 199 -1.28 -11.57 5.98
C ILE A 199 -0.25 -10.71 5.25
N CYS A 200 -0.72 -9.65 4.59
CA CYS A 200 0.12 -8.70 3.87
C CYS A 200 0.34 -7.46 4.73
N VAL A 201 1.56 -7.24 5.19
CA VAL A 201 1.93 -6.05 5.97
C VAL A 201 2.58 -5.04 5.06
N VAL A 202 1.95 -3.89 4.85
CA VAL A 202 2.51 -2.81 4.04
C VAL A 202 3.28 -1.84 4.92
N ASP A 203 4.58 -1.78 4.71
CA ASP A 203 5.51 -0.93 5.46
C ASP A 203 5.55 0.47 4.82
N THR A 204 5.11 1.49 5.55
CA THR A 204 5.03 2.87 5.04
C THR A 204 6.40 3.51 4.87
N GLN A 205 7.39 3.13 5.69
CA GLN A 205 8.73 3.68 5.62
C GLN A 205 9.41 3.30 4.30
N THR A 206 9.27 2.03 3.90
CA THR A 206 9.97 1.46 2.74
C THR A 206 9.11 1.29 1.50
N VAL A 207 7.78 1.35 1.65
CA VAL A 207 6.80 1.11 0.56
C VAL A 207 7.02 -0.26 -0.06
N ARG A 208 7.10 -1.27 0.81
CA ARG A 208 7.14 -2.69 0.46
C ARG A 208 5.99 -3.43 1.12
N VAL A 209 5.66 -4.61 0.60
CA VAL A 209 4.70 -5.53 1.23
C VAL A 209 5.46 -6.75 1.72
N ASP A 210 5.41 -7.00 3.02
CA ASP A 210 5.88 -8.23 3.63
C ASP A 210 4.71 -9.23 3.66
N ARG A 211 4.80 -10.33 2.89
CA ARG A 211 3.72 -11.29 2.68
C ARG A 211 3.95 -12.55 3.51
N PHE A 212 3.13 -12.77 4.52
CA PHE A 212 3.19 -13.94 5.39
C PHE A 212 2.24 -15.03 4.87
N GLY A 213 2.77 -16.22 4.58
CA GLY A 213 1.99 -17.33 4.02
C GLY A 213 1.82 -17.30 2.51
N GLU A 214 2.66 -16.56 1.78
CA GLU A 214 2.60 -16.43 0.31
C GLU A 214 2.70 -17.79 -0.42
N ASP A 215 3.51 -18.71 0.10
CA ASP A 215 3.78 -20.04 -0.46
C ASP A 215 2.90 -21.15 0.12
N ALA A 216 2.01 -20.82 1.06
CA ALA A 216 1.18 -21.80 1.77
C ALA A 216 -0.09 -22.22 0.99
N GLY A 217 -0.33 -21.63 -0.19
CA GLY A 217 -1.48 -21.97 -1.04
C GLY A 217 -2.83 -21.46 -0.49
N TYR A 218 -2.83 -20.43 0.37
CA TYR A 218 -4.06 -19.82 0.86
C TYR A 218 -4.85 -19.13 -0.26
N HIS A 219 -6.17 -19.07 -0.11
CA HIS A 219 -7.08 -18.42 -1.06
C HIS A 219 -7.56 -17.04 -0.59
N LYS A 220 -7.33 -16.72 0.69
CA LYS A 220 -7.71 -15.46 1.32
C LYS A 220 -6.46 -14.69 1.73
N ARG A 221 -6.51 -13.37 1.58
CA ARG A 221 -5.54 -12.44 2.18
C ARG A 221 -6.23 -11.33 2.96
N VAL A 222 -5.50 -10.80 3.92
CA VAL A 222 -5.84 -9.60 4.68
C VAL A 222 -4.66 -8.63 4.64
N LEU A 223 -4.93 -7.35 4.90
CA LEU A 223 -3.93 -6.30 4.77
C LEU A 223 -3.81 -5.48 6.05
N LEU A 224 -2.57 -5.26 6.48
CA LEU A 224 -2.20 -4.35 7.54
C LEU A 224 -1.30 -3.26 6.97
N ILE A 225 -1.27 -2.10 7.61
CA ILE A 225 -0.28 -1.05 7.37
C ILE A 225 0.56 -0.86 8.63
N TYR A 226 1.88 -0.73 8.46
CA TYR A 226 2.84 -0.63 9.55
C TYR A 226 3.75 0.58 9.33
N ASP A 227 3.93 1.37 10.38
CA ASP A 227 4.63 2.65 10.30
C ASP A 227 5.99 2.67 11.02
N GLY A 228 6.48 1.50 11.45
CA GLY A 228 7.72 1.36 12.22
C GLY A 228 7.48 1.12 13.72
N ILE A 229 6.32 1.50 14.25
CA ILE A 229 5.96 1.26 15.66
C ILE A 229 4.51 0.82 15.87
N HIS A 230 3.63 1.07 14.90
CA HIS A 230 2.20 0.83 15.04
C HIS A 230 1.63 0.11 13.82
N TYR A 231 0.68 -0.79 14.09
CA TYR A 231 -0.08 -1.53 13.08
C TYR A 231 -1.51 -1.02 13.04
N ASP A 232 -2.05 -0.85 11.83
CA ASP A 232 -3.46 -0.62 11.61
C ASP A 232 -4.03 -1.58 10.55
N PRO A 233 -5.29 -2.00 10.66
CA PRO A 233 -5.96 -2.76 9.63
C PRO A 233 -6.29 -1.89 8.40
N LEU A 234 -6.19 -2.50 7.22
CA LEU A 234 -6.71 -1.91 5.97
C LEU A 234 -8.05 -2.55 5.60
N GLN A 235 -8.98 -1.72 5.14
CA GLN A 235 -10.32 -2.12 4.79
C GLN A 235 -10.81 -1.41 3.53
N LYS A 236 -11.59 -2.09 2.70
CA LYS A 236 -12.20 -1.50 1.51
C LYS A 236 -13.62 -1.05 1.86
N GLU A 237 -13.82 0.26 1.82
CA GLU A 237 -15.12 0.87 2.07
C GLU A 237 -15.84 1.13 0.75
N THR A 238 -17.16 0.97 0.74
CA THR A 238 -18.01 1.43 -0.37
C THR A 238 -18.69 2.72 0.06
N PRO A 239 -18.27 3.88 -0.46
CA PRO A 239 -18.84 5.16 -0.07
C PRO A 239 -20.36 5.21 -0.23
N GLY A 240 -21.07 5.62 0.83
CA GLY A 240 -22.53 5.75 0.82
C GLY A 240 -23.30 4.43 0.95
N SER A 241 -22.62 3.33 1.22
CA SER A 241 -23.23 2.04 1.58
C SER A 241 -23.21 1.83 3.09
N ASP A 242 -24.29 1.24 3.64
CA ASP A 242 -24.35 0.76 5.02
C ASP A 242 -23.77 -0.66 5.18
N ALA A 243 -23.29 -1.26 4.09
CA ALA A 243 -22.65 -2.57 4.14
C ALA A 243 -21.35 -2.51 4.97
N PRO A 244 -21.01 -3.58 5.72
CA PRO A 244 -19.75 -3.64 6.44
C PRO A 244 -18.56 -3.52 5.47
N PRO A 245 -17.44 -2.95 5.93
CA PRO A 245 -16.25 -2.84 5.09
C PRO A 245 -15.70 -4.23 4.75
N GLN A 246 -15.11 -4.36 3.57
CA GLN A 246 -14.45 -5.60 3.17
C GLN A 246 -13.01 -5.59 3.69
N THR A 247 -12.63 -6.60 4.47
CA THR A 247 -11.25 -6.76 4.99
C THR A 247 -10.55 -8.01 4.49
N ILE A 248 -11.29 -8.95 3.91
CA ILE A 248 -10.79 -10.22 3.38
C ILE A 248 -10.91 -10.20 1.85
N PHE A 249 -9.79 -10.52 1.19
CA PHE A 249 -9.65 -10.45 -0.26
C PHE A 249 -9.14 -11.78 -0.82
N SER A 250 -9.27 -11.99 -2.14
CA SER A 250 -8.62 -13.13 -2.81
C SER A 250 -7.11 -12.94 -2.80
N THR A 251 -6.33 -14.01 -2.65
CA THR A 251 -4.87 -13.99 -2.86
C THR A 251 -4.49 -13.68 -4.31
N THR A 252 -5.42 -13.80 -5.26
CA THR A 252 -5.25 -13.41 -6.67
C THR A 252 -5.65 -11.96 -6.95
N ASP A 253 -6.12 -11.21 -5.95
CA ASP A 253 -6.42 -9.79 -6.11
C ASP A 253 -5.11 -9.00 -5.98
N ASP A 254 -4.45 -8.72 -7.11
CA ASP A 254 -3.25 -7.87 -7.12
C ASP A 254 -3.60 -6.38 -7.08
N VAL A 255 -4.85 -6.03 -7.37
CA VAL A 255 -5.33 -4.65 -7.31
C VAL A 255 -5.35 -4.16 -5.87
N ILE A 256 -5.77 -4.99 -4.92
CA ILE A 256 -5.77 -4.61 -3.50
C ILE A 256 -4.35 -4.35 -2.97
N LEU A 257 -3.35 -5.10 -3.45
CA LEU A 257 -1.94 -4.86 -3.09
C LEU A 257 -1.42 -3.54 -3.67
N ALA A 258 -1.77 -3.24 -4.93
CA ALA A 258 -1.41 -1.96 -5.54
C ALA A 258 -2.02 -0.77 -4.78
N GLN A 259 -3.30 -0.86 -4.41
CA GLN A 259 -3.97 0.15 -3.59
C GLN A 259 -3.30 0.34 -2.22
N ALA A 260 -2.87 -0.77 -1.59
CA ALA A 260 -2.19 -0.70 -0.29
C ALA A 260 -0.81 -0.04 -0.39
N LEU A 261 -0.07 -0.32 -1.47
CA LEU A 261 1.20 0.36 -1.78
C LEU A 261 1.00 1.85 -2.06
N GLU A 262 -0.09 2.24 -2.73
CA GLU A 262 -0.43 3.66 -2.94
C GLU A 262 -0.70 4.38 -1.61
N LEU A 263 -1.46 3.76 -0.70
CA LEU A 263 -1.67 4.28 0.66
C LEU A 263 -0.35 4.44 1.42
N ALA A 264 0.53 3.45 1.36
CA ALA A 264 1.83 3.50 2.01
C ALA A 264 2.73 4.60 1.42
N ASP A 265 2.75 4.76 0.10
CA ASP A 265 3.52 5.84 -0.55
C ASP A 265 2.97 7.22 -0.20
N GLU A 266 1.64 7.37 -0.13
CA GLU A 266 1.02 8.61 0.33
C GLU A 266 1.39 8.92 1.79
N ALA A 267 1.28 7.93 2.69
CA ALA A 267 1.70 8.06 4.09
C ALA A 267 3.18 8.44 4.20
N ARG A 268 4.05 7.80 3.41
CA ARG A 268 5.48 8.13 3.34
C ARG A 268 5.74 9.56 2.90
N ARG A 269 5.07 10.02 1.82
CA ARG A 269 5.19 11.41 1.34
C ARG A 269 4.75 12.43 2.39
N LYS A 270 3.75 12.07 3.21
CA LYS A 270 3.29 12.85 4.36
C LYS A 270 4.13 12.65 5.63
N ARG A 271 5.18 11.83 5.59
CA ARG A 271 6.04 11.45 6.74
C ARG A 271 5.27 10.85 7.91
N GLN A 272 4.22 10.07 7.61
CA GLN A 272 3.44 9.33 8.61
C GLN A 272 4.10 7.97 8.89
N PHE A 273 5.34 8.02 9.40
CA PHE A 273 6.11 6.86 9.83
C PHE A 273 7.16 7.26 10.88
N THR A 274 7.57 6.30 11.69
CA THR A 274 8.60 6.46 12.70
C THR A 274 9.83 5.65 12.28
N ASP A 275 10.92 6.35 11.91
CA ASP A 275 12.18 5.70 11.57
C ASP A 275 12.92 5.26 12.83
N VAL A 276 12.62 4.03 13.29
CA VAL A 276 13.24 3.45 14.48
C VAL A 276 14.77 3.26 14.36
N ASN A 277 15.35 3.44 13.17
CA ASN A 277 16.82 3.38 13.02
C ASN A 277 17.49 4.74 13.13
N ARG A 278 16.74 5.84 13.01
CA ARG A 278 17.32 7.19 12.92
C ARG A 278 16.70 8.21 13.87
N PHE A 279 15.67 7.83 14.61
CA PHE A 279 15.06 8.71 15.61
C PHE A 279 16.04 9.07 16.73
N ALA A 280 16.04 10.34 17.12
CA ALA A 280 16.86 10.82 18.21
C ALA A 280 16.19 10.39 19.52
N LEU A 281 16.96 9.69 20.33
CA LEU A 281 16.58 9.21 21.65
C LEU A 281 17.41 9.91 22.70
N ARG A 282 16.85 9.99 23.90
CA ARG A 282 17.56 10.39 25.11
C ARG A 282 17.30 9.36 26.19
N CYS A 283 18.37 8.84 26.79
CA CYS A 283 18.24 8.05 28.01
C CYS A 283 17.74 8.96 29.14
N MET A 284 16.59 8.66 29.72
CA MET A 284 16.00 9.50 30.77
C MET A 284 16.68 9.32 32.13
N VAL A 285 17.55 8.31 32.26
CA VAL A 285 18.33 8.05 33.49
C VAL A 285 19.63 8.87 33.49
N CYS A 286 20.43 8.79 32.43
CA CYS A 286 21.76 9.43 32.36
C CYS A 286 21.85 10.57 31.34
N GLN A 287 20.76 10.89 30.65
CA GLN A 287 20.64 12.00 29.69
C GLN A 287 21.51 11.88 28.42
N THR A 288 22.11 10.71 28.17
CA THR A 288 22.86 10.42 26.93
C THR A 288 21.93 10.50 25.72
N GLY A 289 22.33 11.27 24.71
CA GLY A 289 21.69 11.28 23.39
C GLY A 289 22.10 10.03 22.59
N LEU A 290 21.12 9.39 21.96
CA LEU A 290 21.26 8.12 21.25
C LEU A 290 20.56 8.26 19.89
N VAL A 291 21.02 7.55 18.88
CA VAL A 291 20.42 7.54 17.55
C VAL A 291 19.93 6.14 17.22
N GLY A 292 18.61 6.00 17.11
CA GLY A 292 17.96 4.77 16.73
C GLY A 292 18.00 3.66 17.78
N GLN A 293 17.31 2.57 17.46
CA GLN A 293 17.12 1.44 18.34
C GLN A 293 18.44 0.68 18.63
N LYS A 294 19.38 0.67 17.68
CA LYS A 294 20.67 -0.02 17.85
C LYS A 294 21.46 0.58 19.02
N GLU A 295 21.67 1.90 19.01
CA GLU A 295 22.40 2.59 20.08
C GLU A 295 21.66 2.47 21.41
N ALA A 296 20.32 2.55 21.41
CA ALA A 296 19.54 2.34 22.62
C ALA A 296 19.68 0.94 23.22
N ARG A 297 19.73 -0.12 22.39
CA ARG A 297 19.95 -1.50 22.85
C ARG A 297 21.36 -1.72 23.38
N GLU A 298 22.37 -1.16 22.71
CA GLU A 298 23.76 -1.21 23.17
C GLU A 298 23.90 -0.47 24.51
N HIS A 299 23.34 0.73 24.62
CA HIS A 299 23.31 1.52 25.85
C HIS A 299 22.62 0.79 27.00
N ALA A 300 21.45 0.19 26.76
CA ALA A 300 20.73 -0.60 27.77
C ALA A 300 21.54 -1.81 28.26
N LYS A 301 22.25 -2.47 27.35
CA LYS A 301 23.09 -3.63 27.67
C LYS A 301 24.30 -3.24 28.53
N GLU A 302 24.93 -2.10 28.23
CA GLU A 302 26.12 -1.64 28.95
C GLU A 302 25.80 -1.01 30.30
N THR A 303 24.67 -0.30 30.41
CA THR A 303 24.34 0.52 31.58
C THR A 303 23.21 -0.05 32.44
N GLY A 304 22.41 -0.98 31.91
CA GLY A 304 21.17 -1.44 32.53
C GLY A 304 20.01 -0.44 32.41
N HIS A 305 20.20 0.71 31.75
CA HIS A 305 19.15 1.71 31.58
C HIS A 305 18.15 1.33 30.48
N THR A 306 16.86 1.29 30.78
CA THR A 306 15.81 0.92 29.82
C THR A 306 14.76 2.03 29.58
N ASN A 307 14.91 3.19 30.23
CA ASN A 307 14.01 4.32 30.07
C ASN A 307 14.56 5.33 29.06
N PHE A 308 13.95 5.40 27.87
CA PHE A 308 14.34 6.26 26.76
C PHE A 308 13.16 7.14 26.32
N GLY A 309 13.41 8.39 25.98
CA GLY A 309 12.43 9.31 25.37
C GLY A 309 12.92 9.82 24.02
N GLU A 310 12.02 10.00 23.06
CA GLU A 310 12.33 10.63 21.77
C GLU A 310 12.55 12.14 21.95
N VAL A 311 13.45 12.73 21.14
CA VAL A 311 13.89 14.14 21.24
C VAL A 311 13.69 14.89 19.93
#